data_AF-A0A945CPS3-F1
#
_entry.id   AF-A0A945CPS3-F1
#
_cell.length_a   1.000
_cell.length_b   1.000
_cell.length_c   1.000
_cell.angle_alpha   90.00
_cell.angle_beta   90.00
_cell.angle_gamma   90.00
#
_symmetry.space_group_name_H-M   'P 1'
#
loop_
_entity.id
_entity.type
_entity.pdbx_description
1 polymer ?
#
loop_
_entity_poly.entity_id
_entity_poly.type
_entity_poly.pdbx_seq_one_letter_code
_entity_poly.pdbx_strand_id
1 'polypeptide(L)'
;YAPNPGIEPLCLGYFPWVQFSMWRDDIGRIHKGSFRDAADTIADAGKAGITLGSITPSWDDSGLHTQAWMPRFVCAAEYSWSANGPDVDRWIDRFMRRYFGRQASDLRELFQLLQEGALFYYDTFQRRVWHWGEIGKIHLPDFPREIVEYNPFWRRQYAQLLHVAQEERQKVARVLTIIDANLEREVENRYDLEIFRTCAELMRHNVDLVLMLGRLEEAICNAHNLHFSDRPEGLKSLQRARAMIEENLEDRQKVFDDLVEVWDRTRLPKGLSLPEKPFLFSPDRARHFANRTPDMRYLIVDEELLGLEDYLERLKAYIADYEGNLLS
;
A
#
# COMPACT_ATOMS: atom_id res chain seq x y z
N TYR A 1 8.68 -5.47 27.98
CA TYR A 1 8.28 -5.79 26.59
C TYR A 1 7.93 -4.47 25.93
N ALA A 2 8.57 -4.12 24.82
CA ALA A 2 8.19 -2.91 24.09
C ALA A 2 6.84 -3.15 23.39
N PRO A 3 5.87 -2.22 23.49
CA PRO A 3 4.51 -2.42 23.01
C PRO A 3 4.50 -2.63 21.49
N ASN A 4 3.68 -3.56 21.00
CA ASN A 4 3.52 -3.78 19.55
C ASN A 4 3.07 -2.45 18.89
N PRO A 5 3.81 -1.93 17.89
CA PRO A 5 3.49 -0.64 17.26
C PRO A 5 2.17 -0.65 16.47
N GLY A 6 1.57 -1.81 16.25
CA GLY A 6 0.26 -1.93 15.63
C GLY A 6 0.23 -3.05 14.60
N ILE A 7 -0.70 -2.89 13.66
CA ILE A 7 -0.96 -3.79 12.53
C ILE A 7 -0.76 -3.02 11.23
N GLU A 8 0.39 -2.35 11.14
CA GLU A 8 0.62 -1.36 10.10
C GLU A 8 0.95 -2.04 8.76
N PRO A 9 0.39 -1.54 7.66
CA PRO A 9 0.65 -2.02 6.31
C PRO A 9 1.86 -1.28 5.71
N LEU A 10 2.79 -1.97 5.06
CA LEU A 10 3.91 -1.39 4.26
C LEU A 10 4.94 -0.49 4.99
N CYS A 11 4.59 0.23 6.06
CA CYS A 11 5.47 1.07 6.87
C CYS A 11 5.03 1.04 8.34
N LEU A 12 5.95 1.26 9.28
CA LEU A 12 5.59 1.46 10.70
C LEU A 12 5.34 2.95 10.98
N GLY A 13 4.35 3.23 11.82
CA GLY A 13 4.13 4.58 12.37
C GLY A 13 5.24 4.94 13.36
N TYR A 14 6.37 5.44 12.86
CA TYR A 14 7.52 5.84 13.68
C TYR A 14 7.27 7.09 14.52
N PHE A 15 6.63 8.08 13.91
CA PHE A 15 6.34 9.40 14.47
C PHE A 15 4.88 9.53 14.90
N PRO A 16 4.48 10.61 15.59
CA PRO A 16 3.08 10.85 15.86
C PRO A 16 2.24 10.90 14.57
N TRP A 17 1.08 10.24 14.59
CA TRP A 17 0.18 10.16 13.45
C TRP A 17 -1.27 10.03 13.91
N VAL A 18 -2.22 10.29 13.00
CA VAL A 18 -3.64 10.15 13.26
C VAL A 18 -4.17 8.99 12.46
N GLN A 19 -4.78 8.02 13.15
CA GLN A 19 -5.45 6.92 12.50
C GLN A 19 -6.75 7.41 11.88
N PHE A 20 -6.95 7.04 10.61
CA PHE A 20 -8.09 7.44 9.81
C PHE A 20 -8.62 6.24 8.99
N SER A 21 -9.91 6.27 8.66
CA SER A 21 -10.55 5.35 7.72
C SER A 21 -11.67 6.08 6.99
N MET A 22 -11.73 5.94 5.68
CA MET A 22 -12.83 6.42 4.81
C MET A 22 -14.11 5.63 5.02
N TRP A 23 -14.02 4.46 5.66
CA TRP A 23 -15.12 3.51 5.77
C TRP A 23 -15.67 3.36 7.19
N ARG A 24 -15.06 4.04 8.16
CA ARG A 24 -15.33 3.91 9.59
C ARG A 24 -15.17 5.25 10.28
N ASP A 25 -16.30 5.88 10.59
CA ASP A 25 -16.34 7.16 11.28
C ASP A 25 -15.91 7.04 12.77
N ASP A 26 -15.82 5.83 13.31
CA ASP A 26 -15.42 5.55 14.69
C ASP A 26 -13.89 5.45 14.88
N ILE A 27 -13.11 5.63 13.81
CA ILE A 27 -11.65 5.58 13.84
C ILE A 27 -11.09 7.01 13.73
N GLY A 28 -10.49 7.48 14.83
CA GLY A 28 -9.88 8.82 14.93
C GLY A 28 -8.89 8.91 16.09
N ARG A 29 -7.99 7.93 16.19
CA ARG A 29 -7.05 7.81 17.32
C ARG A 29 -5.75 8.54 17.02
N ILE A 30 -5.28 9.31 17.99
CA ILE A 30 -3.96 9.93 17.95
C ILE A 30 -2.96 8.94 18.51
N HIS A 31 -1.97 8.58 17.69
CA HIS A 31 -0.86 7.71 18.08
C HIS A 31 0.38 8.56 18.30
N LYS A 32 1.13 8.27 19.36
CA LYS A 32 2.37 9.02 19.68
C LYS A 32 3.59 8.56 18.87
N GLY A 33 3.45 7.47 18.12
CA GLY A 33 4.50 6.89 17.29
C GLY A 33 5.31 5.83 18.04
N SER A 34 5.70 4.80 17.30
CA SER A 34 6.33 3.59 17.83
C SER A 34 7.66 3.82 18.55
N PHE A 35 8.41 4.87 18.19
CA PHE A 35 9.63 5.25 18.91
C PHE A 35 9.31 5.76 20.32
N ARG A 36 8.32 6.66 20.44
CA ARG A 36 7.93 7.21 21.74
C ARG A 36 7.24 6.16 22.61
N ASP A 37 6.39 5.32 22.01
CA ASP A 37 5.81 4.15 22.68
C ASP A 37 6.86 3.21 23.27
N ALA A 38 7.89 2.86 22.50
CA ALA A 38 8.98 2.00 22.98
C ALA A 38 9.78 2.68 24.10
N ALA A 39 10.20 3.93 23.90
CA ALA A 39 11.03 4.67 24.85
C ALA A 39 10.32 4.86 26.20
N ASP A 40 9.06 5.33 26.19
CA ASP A 40 8.30 5.57 27.41
C ASP A 40 8.05 4.27 28.19
N THR A 41 7.71 3.18 27.48
CA THR A 41 7.45 1.89 28.14
C THR A 41 8.70 1.33 28.80
N ILE A 42 9.86 1.48 28.16
CA ILE A 42 11.15 1.04 28.74
C ILE A 42 11.53 1.93 29.93
N ALA A 43 11.33 3.25 29.83
CA ALA A 43 11.56 4.18 30.92
C ALA A 43 10.70 3.85 32.16
N ASP A 44 9.41 3.56 31.95
CA ASP A 44 8.49 3.22 33.03
C ASP A 44 8.82 1.84 33.65
N ALA A 45 9.25 0.86 32.85
CA ALA A 45 9.75 -0.41 33.35
C ALA A 45 11.00 -0.21 34.23
N GLY A 46 11.93 0.64 33.81
CA GLY A 46 13.12 1.01 34.58
C GLY A 46 12.77 1.67 35.92
N LYS A 47 11.82 2.62 35.94
CA LYS A 47 11.32 3.25 37.17
C LYS A 47 10.66 2.23 38.12
N ALA A 48 10.02 1.21 37.57
CA ALA A 48 9.41 0.10 38.32
C ALA A 48 10.42 -0.97 38.78
N GLY A 49 11.72 -0.80 38.49
CA GLY A 49 12.78 -1.76 38.86
C GLY A 49 12.86 -3.00 37.97
N ILE A 50 12.16 -3.03 36.83
CA ILE A 50 12.15 -4.15 35.89
C ILE A 50 13.36 -4.02 34.95
N THR A 51 14.44 -4.76 35.26
CA THR A 51 15.78 -4.54 34.66
C THR A 51 16.42 -5.78 34.04
N LEU A 52 15.72 -6.92 34.03
CA LEU A 52 16.27 -8.20 33.53
C LEU A 52 16.53 -8.19 32.01
N GLY A 53 15.88 -7.31 31.27
CA GLY A 53 16.05 -7.17 29.83
C GLY A 53 14.82 -6.59 29.14
N SER A 54 14.96 -6.36 27.83
CA SER A 54 13.88 -5.87 26.97
C SER A 54 13.66 -6.83 25.80
N ILE A 55 12.40 -6.99 25.42
CA ILE A 55 11.98 -7.76 24.24
C ILE A 55 11.19 -6.81 23.36
N THR A 56 11.61 -6.71 22.10
CA THR A 56 11.04 -5.81 21.11
C THR A 56 10.65 -6.65 19.89
N PRO A 57 9.41 -7.12 19.80
CA PRO A 57 9.00 -8.00 18.71
C PRO A 57 8.75 -7.24 17.41
N SER A 58 8.87 -7.97 16.30
CA SER A 58 8.27 -7.66 15.00
C SER A 58 7.24 -8.74 14.69
N TRP A 59 6.00 -8.55 15.16
CA TRP A 59 4.91 -9.46 14.80
C TRP A 59 4.61 -9.31 13.31
N ASP A 60 4.59 -10.42 12.58
CA ASP A 60 4.60 -10.42 11.11
C ASP A 60 3.21 -10.61 10.48
N ASP A 61 2.16 -10.28 11.22
CA ASP A 61 0.77 -10.44 10.77
C ASP A 61 0.47 -9.59 9.51
N SER A 62 1.15 -8.45 9.38
CA SER A 62 1.11 -7.57 8.21
C SER A 62 2.11 -7.93 7.11
N GLY A 63 3.10 -8.80 7.37
CA GLY A 63 4.08 -9.20 6.36
C GLY A 63 5.04 -8.08 5.99
N LEU A 64 5.43 -7.26 6.97
CA LEU A 64 6.33 -6.13 6.76
C LEU A 64 7.76 -6.64 6.54
N HIS A 65 8.48 -6.05 5.59
CA HIS A 65 9.91 -6.35 5.45
C HIS A 65 10.66 -6.02 6.76
N THR A 66 11.61 -6.88 7.18
CA THR A 66 12.32 -6.73 8.47
C THR A 66 13.01 -5.39 8.62
N GLN A 67 13.49 -4.77 7.53
CA GLN A 67 14.09 -3.43 7.58
C GLN A 67 13.13 -2.34 8.08
N ALA A 68 11.82 -2.49 7.87
CA ALA A 68 10.84 -1.59 8.45
C ALA A 68 10.83 -1.64 10.00
N TRP A 69 11.44 -2.64 10.63
CA TRP A 69 11.56 -2.76 12.08
C TRP A 69 12.90 -2.26 12.64
N MET A 70 13.94 -2.10 11.81
CA MET A 70 15.29 -1.75 12.28
C MET A 70 15.35 -0.45 13.06
N PRO A 71 14.75 0.67 12.60
CA PRO A 71 14.74 1.90 13.38
C PRO A 71 14.14 1.71 14.78
N ARG A 72 13.09 0.90 14.90
CA ARG A 72 12.44 0.63 16.18
C ARG A 72 13.29 -0.24 17.09
N PHE A 73 14.00 -1.24 16.54
CA PHE A 73 14.91 -2.06 17.33
C PHE A 73 16.09 -1.26 17.87
N VAL A 74 16.65 -0.35 17.07
CA VAL A 74 17.72 0.57 17.52
C VAL A 74 17.21 1.51 18.62
N CYS A 75 16.00 2.05 18.47
CA CYS A 75 15.35 2.89 19.49
C CYS A 75 15.21 2.14 20.82
N ALA A 76 14.63 0.95 20.78
CA ALA A 76 14.40 0.13 21.96
C ALA A 76 15.73 -0.32 22.61
N ALA A 77 16.75 -0.65 21.81
CA ALA A 77 18.07 -1.01 22.31
C ALA A 77 18.73 0.14 23.08
N GLU A 78 18.69 1.36 22.54
CA GLU A 78 19.29 2.53 23.20
C GLU A 78 18.63 2.82 24.55
N TYR A 79 17.30 2.87 24.59
CA TYR A 79 16.59 3.17 25.83
C TYR A 79 16.59 2.01 26.83
N SER A 80 16.82 0.77 26.37
CA SER A 80 17.07 -0.36 27.28
C SER A 80 18.39 -0.22 28.03
N TRP A 81 19.38 0.45 27.43
CA TRP A 81 20.66 0.76 28.08
C TRP A 81 20.58 2.01 28.97
N SER A 82 19.84 3.03 28.53
CA SER A 82 19.69 4.30 29.25
C SER A 82 18.23 4.74 29.31
N ALA A 83 17.49 4.17 30.27
CA ALA A 83 16.05 4.37 30.42
C ALA A 83 15.65 5.69 31.09
N ASN A 84 16.61 6.43 31.65
CA ASN A 84 16.33 7.64 32.43
C ASN A 84 16.11 8.87 31.54
N GLY A 85 14.88 9.38 31.51
CA GLY A 85 14.53 10.65 30.86
C GLY A 85 14.70 10.62 29.33
N PRO A 86 13.91 9.81 28.60
CA PRO A 86 14.07 9.66 27.16
C PRO A 86 13.77 10.98 26.41
N ASP A 87 14.75 11.46 25.65
CA ASP A 87 14.59 12.56 24.69
C ASP A 87 14.49 11.97 23.27
N VAL A 88 13.26 11.58 22.89
CA VAL A 88 12.98 10.87 21.64
C VAL A 88 13.20 11.75 20.42
N ASP A 89 12.91 13.05 20.51
CA ASP A 89 13.05 13.96 19.37
C ASP A 89 14.52 14.15 19.01
N ARG A 90 15.38 14.34 20.02
CA ARG A 90 16.84 14.37 19.84
C ARG A 90 17.39 13.02 19.39
N TRP A 91 16.81 11.91 19.85
CA TRP A 91 17.17 10.58 19.40
C TRP A 91 16.89 10.42 17.90
N ILE A 92 15.71 10.81 17.42
CA ILE A 92 15.33 10.72 16.00
C ILE A 92 16.33 11.50 15.13
N ASP A 93 16.65 12.75 15.47
CA ASP A 93 17.58 13.56 14.67
C ASP A 93 18.97 12.92 14.59
N ARG A 94 19.44 12.38 15.72
CA ARG A 94 20.72 11.68 15.77
C ARG A 94 20.68 10.36 15.01
N PHE A 95 19.60 9.59 15.15
CA PHE A 95 19.40 8.31 14.49
C PHE A 95 19.40 8.50 12.98
N MET A 96 18.52 9.37 12.45
CA MET A 96 18.39 9.58 11.01
C MET A 96 19.72 10.01 10.38
N ARG A 97 20.44 10.94 11.03
CA ARG A 97 21.74 11.42 10.55
C ARG A 97 22.86 10.37 10.59
N ARG A 98 22.82 9.44 11.54
CA ARG A 98 23.85 8.40 11.70
C ARG A 98 23.53 7.13 10.92
N TYR A 99 22.26 6.77 10.82
CA TYR A 99 21.82 5.53 10.20
C TYR A 99 21.73 5.67 8.67
N PHE A 100 21.22 6.80 8.16
CA PHE A 100 21.16 7.03 6.71
C PHE A 100 22.33 7.87 6.18
N GLY A 101 23.25 8.27 7.06
CA GLY A 101 24.40 9.10 6.71
C GLY A 101 24.09 10.60 6.64
N ARG A 102 25.15 11.41 6.54
CA ARG A 102 25.06 12.88 6.63
C ARG A 102 24.47 13.56 5.41
N GLN A 103 24.49 12.90 4.25
CA GLN A 103 23.93 13.43 3.02
C GLN A 103 22.43 13.13 2.87
N ALA A 104 21.87 12.27 3.73
CA ALA A 104 20.45 12.00 3.70
C ALA A 104 19.65 13.24 4.15
N SER A 105 18.54 13.53 3.47
CA SER A 105 17.66 14.67 3.75
C SER A 105 16.20 14.26 3.78
N ASP A 106 15.37 15.09 4.43
CA ASP A 106 13.90 15.02 4.41
C ASP A 106 13.31 13.70 4.94
N LEU A 107 14.09 12.94 5.71
CA LEU A 107 13.69 11.62 6.22
C LEU A 107 12.52 11.67 7.20
N ARG A 108 12.36 12.77 7.96
CA ARG A 108 11.19 12.95 8.84
C ARG A 108 9.91 13.03 8.02
N GLU A 109 9.92 13.90 7.01
CA GLU A 109 8.81 14.06 6.06
C GLU A 109 8.51 12.74 5.34
N LEU A 110 9.57 12.07 4.85
CA LEU A 110 9.46 10.78 4.17
C LEU A 110 8.65 9.75 4.97
N PHE A 111 9.04 9.48 6.21
CA PHE A 111 8.36 8.45 7.01
C PHE A 111 6.97 8.88 7.50
N GLN A 112 6.69 10.17 7.62
CA GLN A 112 5.33 10.66 7.88
C GLN A 112 4.42 10.38 6.67
N LEU A 113 4.87 10.76 5.48
CA LEU A 113 4.09 10.56 4.25
C LEU A 113 3.96 9.07 3.88
N LEU A 114 4.99 8.25 4.12
CA LEU A 114 4.91 6.80 3.94
C LEU A 114 3.83 6.18 4.84
N GLN A 115 3.71 6.63 6.10
CA GLN A 115 2.65 6.16 6.99
C GLN A 115 1.27 6.56 6.48
N GLU A 116 1.10 7.78 5.98
CA GLU A 116 -0.18 8.23 5.40
C GLU A 116 -0.57 7.40 4.18
N GLY A 117 0.36 7.22 3.23
CA GLY A 117 0.12 6.42 2.02
C GLY A 117 -0.15 4.94 2.33
N ALA A 118 0.54 4.39 3.33
CA ALA A 118 0.29 3.04 3.86
C ALA A 118 -1.16 2.88 4.37
N LEU A 119 -1.65 3.84 5.15
CA LEU A 119 -3.02 3.83 5.66
C LEU A 119 -4.03 3.91 4.51
N PHE A 120 -3.81 4.77 3.52
CA PHE A 120 -4.68 4.87 2.36
C PHE A 120 -4.72 3.56 1.55
N TYR A 121 -3.55 2.99 1.23
CA TYR A 121 -3.44 1.69 0.57
C TYR A 121 -4.26 0.63 1.31
N TYR A 122 -4.10 0.54 2.62
CA TYR A 122 -4.76 -0.48 3.40
C TYR A 122 -6.26 -0.24 3.58
N ASP A 123 -6.68 1.01 3.69
CA ASP A 123 -8.08 1.35 3.83
C ASP A 123 -8.84 1.17 2.50
N THR A 124 -8.21 1.38 1.34
CA THR A 124 -8.83 1.28 -0.01
C THR A 124 -9.71 0.02 -0.18
N PHE A 125 -9.17 -1.16 0.17
CA PHE A 125 -9.91 -2.44 0.12
C PHE A 125 -10.34 -2.96 1.50
N GLN A 126 -10.16 -2.16 2.56
CA GLN A 126 -10.25 -2.62 3.95
C GLN A 126 -9.38 -3.84 4.21
N ARG A 127 -8.12 -3.77 3.78
CA ARG A 127 -7.15 -4.87 3.82
C ARG A 127 -6.83 -5.40 5.21
N ARG A 128 -7.31 -4.78 6.29
CA ARG A 128 -7.40 -5.28 7.68
C ARG A 128 -6.62 -6.58 7.95
N VAL A 129 -5.58 -6.48 8.76
CA VAL A 129 -4.77 -7.59 9.26
C VAL A 129 -5.63 -8.63 9.93
N TRP A 130 -6.69 -8.21 10.62
CA TRP A 130 -7.64 -9.13 11.25
C TRP A 130 -9.03 -8.87 10.68
N HIS A 131 -9.53 -9.77 9.85
CA HIS A 131 -10.86 -9.63 9.27
C HIS A 131 -11.59 -10.96 9.11
N TRP A 132 -12.91 -10.90 9.25
CA TRP A 132 -13.84 -12.00 9.01
C TRP A 132 -14.81 -11.59 7.91
N GLY A 133 -14.95 -12.42 6.87
CA GLY A 133 -15.83 -12.15 5.72
C GLY A 133 -15.08 -11.64 4.49
N GLU A 134 -15.84 -11.17 3.50
CA GLU A 134 -15.28 -10.63 2.25
C GLU A 134 -14.46 -9.36 2.53
N ILE A 135 -13.33 -9.26 1.83
CA ILE A 135 -12.43 -8.10 1.80
C ILE A 135 -12.63 -7.47 0.43
N GLY A 136 -12.82 -6.16 0.38
CA GLY A 136 -13.19 -5.44 -0.84
C GLY A 136 -14.42 -4.58 -0.63
N LYS A 137 -14.20 -3.26 -0.56
CA LYS A 137 -15.28 -2.27 -0.52
C LYS A 137 -15.48 -1.52 -1.82
N ILE A 138 -14.56 -1.65 -2.77
CA ILE A 138 -14.69 -1.09 -4.10
C ILE A 138 -15.04 -2.20 -5.08
N HIS A 139 -15.96 -1.93 -5.99
CA HIS A 139 -16.30 -2.79 -7.11
C HIS A 139 -15.86 -2.12 -8.41
N LEU A 140 -15.91 -2.83 -9.53
CA LEU A 140 -15.68 -2.23 -10.84
C LEU A 140 -16.85 -1.33 -11.27
N PRO A 141 -16.64 -0.36 -12.19
CA PRO A 141 -17.72 0.35 -12.88
C PRO A 141 -18.70 -0.62 -13.56
N ASP A 142 -19.89 -0.13 -13.97
CA ASP A 142 -20.87 -0.97 -14.67
C ASP A 142 -20.24 -1.51 -15.97
N PHE A 143 -20.83 -2.54 -16.56
CA PHE A 143 -20.37 -3.04 -17.85
C PHE A 143 -21.34 -2.55 -18.94
N PRO A 144 -20.85 -1.99 -20.07
CA PRO A 144 -21.73 -1.53 -21.15
C PRO A 144 -22.51 -2.70 -21.77
N ARG A 145 -23.78 -2.47 -22.12
CA ARG A 145 -24.71 -3.48 -22.68
C ARG A 145 -25.28 -3.02 -24.02
N GLU A 146 -25.66 -3.97 -24.87
CA GLU A 146 -26.38 -3.71 -26.12
C GLU A 146 -25.78 -2.52 -26.91
N ILE A 147 -26.55 -1.45 -27.07
CA ILE A 147 -26.23 -0.15 -27.71
C ILE A 147 -25.39 0.79 -26.82
N VAL A 148 -24.39 0.24 -26.13
CA VAL A 148 -23.53 0.95 -25.15
C VAL A 148 -24.36 1.55 -24.02
N GLU A 149 -25.46 0.90 -23.64
CA GLU A 149 -26.24 1.29 -22.47
C GLU A 149 -25.38 1.12 -21.21
N TYR A 150 -25.32 2.17 -20.39
CA TYR A 150 -24.46 2.21 -19.22
C TYR A 150 -25.12 2.98 -18.08
N ASN A 151 -25.06 2.43 -16.85
CA ASN A 151 -25.58 3.10 -15.66
C ASN A 151 -24.45 3.80 -14.89
N PRO A 152 -24.38 5.15 -14.89
CA PRO A 152 -23.38 5.87 -14.10
C PRO A 152 -23.68 5.72 -12.61
N PHE A 153 -22.72 5.19 -11.87
CA PHE A 153 -22.87 5.04 -10.42
C PHE A 153 -21.55 5.07 -9.65
N TRP A 154 -20.44 4.61 -10.25
CA TRP A 154 -19.18 4.37 -9.56
C TRP A 154 -18.58 5.67 -9.00
N ARG A 155 -18.48 6.71 -9.82
CA ARG A 155 -17.92 8.01 -9.40
C ARG A 155 -18.77 8.69 -8.34
N ARG A 156 -20.08 8.47 -8.36
CA ARG A 156 -21.00 8.98 -7.34
C ARG A 156 -20.82 8.21 -6.02
N GLN A 157 -20.79 6.88 -6.10
CA GLN A 157 -20.63 5.99 -4.95
C GLN A 157 -19.28 6.21 -4.25
N TYR A 158 -18.22 6.42 -5.03
CA TYR A 158 -16.85 6.55 -4.55
C TYR A 158 -16.28 7.96 -4.69
N ALA A 159 -17.13 8.99 -4.65
CA ALA A 159 -16.71 10.39 -4.80
C ALA A 159 -15.67 10.82 -3.73
N GLN A 160 -15.88 10.40 -2.48
CA GLN A 160 -14.92 10.68 -1.40
C GLN A 160 -13.59 9.96 -1.63
N LEU A 161 -13.63 8.69 -2.05
CA LEU A 161 -12.42 7.91 -2.34
C LEU A 161 -11.62 8.55 -3.49
N LEU A 162 -12.30 9.01 -4.55
CA LEU A 162 -11.66 9.75 -5.64
C LEU A 162 -11.00 11.05 -5.17
N HIS A 163 -11.66 11.78 -4.28
CA HIS A 163 -11.12 13.02 -3.74
C HIS A 163 -9.84 12.75 -2.91
N VAL A 164 -9.89 11.80 -1.98
CA VAL A 164 -8.74 11.41 -1.17
C VAL A 164 -7.60 10.86 -2.04
N ALA A 165 -7.91 10.05 -3.05
CA ALA A 165 -6.90 9.53 -3.98
C ALA A 165 -6.15 10.64 -4.72
N GLN A 166 -6.79 11.77 -5.06
CA GLN A 166 -6.10 12.90 -5.68
C GLN A 166 -5.11 13.58 -4.72
N GLU A 167 -5.47 13.70 -3.45
CA GLU A 167 -4.57 14.23 -2.42
C GLU A 167 -3.39 13.29 -2.18
N GLU A 168 -3.67 11.99 -2.03
CA GLU A 168 -2.66 10.95 -1.82
C GLU A 168 -1.70 10.82 -3.01
N ARG A 169 -2.17 11.09 -4.24
CA ARG A 169 -1.31 11.14 -5.42
C ARG A 169 -0.16 12.15 -5.28
N GLN A 170 -0.43 13.31 -4.68
CA GLN A 170 0.60 14.33 -4.46
C GLN A 170 1.58 13.90 -3.36
N LYS A 171 1.07 13.29 -2.29
CA LYS A 171 1.89 12.80 -1.18
C LYS A 171 2.82 11.66 -1.61
N VAL A 172 2.31 10.67 -2.33
CA VAL A 172 3.13 9.55 -2.80
C VAL A 172 4.17 10.00 -3.85
N ALA A 173 3.83 10.97 -4.71
CA ALA A 173 4.81 11.58 -5.60
C ALA A 173 5.93 12.30 -4.82
N ARG A 174 5.60 12.97 -3.71
CA ARG A 174 6.58 13.58 -2.81
C ARG A 174 7.45 12.53 -2.13
N VAL A 175 6.88 11.42 -1.67
CA VAL A 175 7.62 10.27 -1.12
C VAL A 175 8.65 9.76 -2.12
N LEU A 176 8.23 9.44 -3.34
CA LEU A 176 9.13 8.96 -4.41
C LEU A 176 10.23 9.99 -4.71
N THR A 177 9.88 11.28 -4.78
CA THR A 177 10.87 12.36 -4.98
C THR A 177 11.92 12.39 -3.87
N ILE A 178 11.52 12.27 -2.59
CA ILE A 178 12.46 12.26 -1.47
C ILE A 178 13.35 11.03 -1.52
N ILE A 179 12.78 9.84 -1.80
CA ILE A 179 13.53 8.59 -1.87
C ILE A 179 14.55 8.65 -3.01
N ASP A 180 14.12 9.01 -4.22
CA ASP A 180 14.99 9.05 -5.40
C ASP A 180 16.13 10.07 -5.21
N ALA A 181 15.84 11.25 -4.66
CA ALA A 181 16.87 12.25 -4.34
C ALA A 181 17.88 11.75 -3.29
N ASN A 182 17.46 10.92 -2.33
CA ASN A 182 18.39 10.31 -1.37
C ASN A 182 19.17 9.16 -2.01
N LEU A 183 18.57 8.39 -2.91
CA LEU A 183 19.23 7.35 -3.69
C LEU A 183 20.23 7.93 -4.72
N GLU A 184 20.18 9.22 -5.05
CA GLU A 184 21.23 9.87 -5.86
C GLU A 184 22.46 10.31 -5.04
N ARG A 185 22.37 10.26 -3.70
CA ARG A 185 23.43 10.72 -2.79
C ARG A 185 24.21 9.56 -2.17
N GLU A 186 25.34 9.88 -1.55
CA GLU A 186 26.06 8.92 -0.71
C GLU A 186 25.36 8.78 0.65
N VAL A 187 24.39 7.86 0.69
CA VAL A 187 23.63 7.49 1.90
C VAL A 187 24.08 6.13 2.44
N GLU A 188 23.96 5.97 3.74
CA GLU A 188 24.12 4.69 4.44
C GLU A 188 22.77 3.93 4.47
N ASN A 189 22.81 2.61 4.66
CA ASN A 189 21.61 1.75 4.67
C ASN A 189 20.67 1.96 3.47
N ARG A 190 21.28 2.17 2.29
CA ARG A 190 20.60 2.44 1.02
C ARG A 190 19.48 1.44 0.69
N TYR A 191 19.67 0.18 1.05
CA TYR A 191 18.69 -0.88 0.84
C TYR A 191 17.35 -0.62 1.55
N ASP A 192 17.36 0.04 2.71
CA ASP A 192 16.12 0.41 3.40
C ASP A 192 15.29 1.38 2.54
N LEU A 193 15.96 2.35 1.88
CA LEU A 193 15.31 3.27 0.96
C LEU A 193 14.79 2.57 -0.30
N GLU A 194 15.49 1.56 -0.81
CA GLU A 194 15.03 0.72 -1.93
C GLU A 194 13.74 -0.03 -1.56
N ILE A 195 13.67 -0.60 -0.35
CA ILE A 195 12.45 -1.23 0.17
C ILE A 195 11.31 -0.21 0.26
N PHE A 196 11.53 0.93 0.90
CA PHE A 196 10.49 1.95 1.02
C PHE A 196 10.07 2.52 -0.34
N ARG A 197 10.96 2.53 -1.33
CA ARG A 197 10.62 2.87 -2.73
C ARG A 197 9.60 1.90 -3.29
N THR A 198 9.81 0.58 -3.13
CA THR A 198 8.85 -0.44 -3.60
C THR A 198 7.51 -0.36 -2.87
N CYS A 199 7.50 -0.04 -1.57
CA CYS A 199 6.27 0.27 -0.84
C CYS A 199 5.54 1.48 -1.43
N ALA A 200 6.28 2.56 -1.73
CA ALA A 200 5.72 3.79 -2.30
C ALA A 200 5.18 3.57 -3.72
N GLU A 201 5.84 2.76 -4.56
CA GLU A 201 5.33 2.38 -5.88
C GLU A 201 4.03 1.57 -5.78
N LEU A 202 3.91 0.67 -4.81
CA LEU A 202 2.66 -0.04 -4.54
C LEU A 202 1.54 0.90 -4.08
N MET A 203 1.86 1.89 -3.23
CA MET A 203 0.91 2.94 -2.85
C MET A 203 0.47 3.79 -4.05
N ARG A 204 1.42 4.18 -4.91
CA ARG A 204 1.15 4.93 -6.15
C ARG A 204 0.24 4.13 -7.07
N HIS A 205 0.56 2.86 -7.30
CA HIS A 205 -0.26 1.97 -8.11
C HIS A 205 -1.71 1.90 -7.60
N ASN A 206 -1.90 1.73 -6.28
CA ASN A 206 -3.22 1.70 -5.65
C ASN A 206 -3.99 3.03 -5.83
N VAL A 207 -3.30 4.18 -5.74
CA VAL A 207 -3.89 5.49 -6.05
C VAL A 207 -4.31 5.56 -7.53
N ASP A 208 -3.43 5.15 -8.43
CA ASP A 208 -3.67 5.22 -9.87
C ASP A 208 -4.79 4.28 -10.31
N LEU A 209 -4.93 3.10 -9.69
CA LEU A 209 -6.07 2.19 -9.85
C LEU A 209 -7.38 2.92 -9.54
N VAL A 210 -7.51 3.51 -8.35
CA VAL A 210 -8.73 4.22 -7.91
C VAL A 210 -9.08 5.35 -8.89
N LEU A 211 -8.10 6.15 -9.29
CA LEU A 211 -8.33 7.24 -10.23
C LEU A 211 -8.65 6.72 -11.65
N MET A 212 -8.05 5.61 -12.06
CA MET A 212 -8.32 4.94 -13.33
C MET A 212 -9.76 4.44 -13.39
N LEU A 213 -10.27 3.78 -12.35
CA LEU A 213 -11.66 3.32 -12.30
C LEU A 213 -12.66 4.49 -12.47
N GLY A 214 -12.36 5.66 -11.91
CA GLY A 214 -13.14 6.87 -12.14
C GLY A 214 -13.11 7.37 -13.59
N ARG A 215 -11.95 7.27 -14.27
CA ARG A 215 -11.81 7.61 -15.70
C ARG A 215 -12.42 6.55 -16.61
N LEU A 216 -12.41 5.29 -16.20
CA LEU A 216 -13.03 4.17 -16.91
C LEU A 216 -14.55 4.39 -17.02
N GLU A 217 -15.23 4.72 -15.90
CA GLU A 217 -16.65 5.08 -15.95
C GLU A 217 -16.90 6.27 -16.89
N GLU A 218 -16.08 7.32 -16.81
CA GLU A 218 -16.22 8.51 -17.66
C GLU A 218 -16.07 8.18 -19.15
N ALA A 219 -15.09 7.35 -19.51
CA ALA A 219 -14.89 6.91 -20.89
C ALA A 219 -16.08 6.10 -21.42
N ILE A 220 -16.67 5.21 -20.61
CA ILE A 220 -17.83 4.41 -21.02
C ILE A 220 -19.09 5.29 -21.10
N CYS A 221 -19.28 6.23 -20.17
CA CYS A 221 -20.36 7.23 -20.26
C CYS A 221 -20.24 8.08 -21.53
N ASN A 222 -19.04 8.47 -21.92
CA ASN A 222 -18.82 9.19 -23.18
C ASN A 222 -19.20 8.33 -24.37
N ALA A 223 -18.82 7.04 -24.38
CA ALA A 223 -19.24 6.12 -25.44
C ALA A 223 -20.77 5.95 -25.50
N HIS A 224 -21.44 5.85 -24.35
CA HIS A 224 -22.90 5.80 -24.24
C HIS A 224 -23.56 7.04 -24.88
N ASN A 225 -23.10 8.24 -24.51
CA ASN A 225 -23.66 9.51 -25.00
C ASN A 225 -23.43 9.70 -26.51
N LEU A 226 -22.31 9.19 -27.03
CA LEU A 226 -21.94 9.30 -28.44
C LEU A 226 -22.58 8.21 -29.30
N HIS A 227 -23.18 7.17 -28.71
CA HIS A 227 -23.67 6.00 -29.44
C HIS A 227 -24.58 6.35 -30.63
N PHE A 228 -25.48 7.34 -30.49
CA PHE A 228 -26.40 7.71 -31.57
C PHE A 228 -25.93 8.89 -32.41
N SER A 229 -24.97 9.69 -31.90
CA SER A 229 -24.55 10.95 -32.51
C SER A 229 -23.23 10.83 -33.28
N ASP A 230 -22.27 10.07 -32.76
CA ASP A 230 -20.94 9.86 -33.34
C ASP A 230 -20.39 8.49 -32.90
N ARG A 231 -20.85 7.43 -33.56
CA ARG A 231 -20.41 6.05 -33.26
C ARG A 231 -18.89 5.86 -33.37
N PRO A 232 -18.17 6.42 -34.37
CA PRO A 232 -16.72 6.34 -34.42
C PRO A 232 -16.01 6.95 -33.20
N GLU A 233 -16.44 8.11 -32.69
CA GLU A 233 -15.86 8.68 -31.47
C GLU A 233 -16.28 7.89 -30.21
N GLY A 234 -17.48 7.30 -30.21
CA GLY A 234 -17.92 6.35 -29.18
C GLY A 234 -16.99 5.12 -29.11
N LEU A 235 -16.64 4.53 -30.26
CA LEU A 235 -15.68 3.43 -30.34
C LEU A 235 -14.31 3.82 -29.78
N LYS A 236 -13.80 5.02 -30.14
CA LYS A 236 -12.53 5.52 -29.55
C LYS A 236 -12.60 5.65 -28.05
N SER A 237 -13.74 6.04 -27.48
CA SER A 237 -13.93 6.14 -26.03
C SER A 237 -13.86 4.77 -25.36
N LEU A 238 -14.44 3.73 -25.96
CA LEU A 238 -14.29 2.35 -25.48
C LEU A 238 -12.85 1.84 -25.62
N GLN A 239 -12.17 2.17 -26.72
CA GLN A 239 -10.75 1.81 -26.90
C GLN A 239 -9.85 2.49 -25.86
N ARG A 240 -10.13 3.74 -25.48
CA ARG A 240 -9.45 4.42 -24.37
C ARG A 240 -9.71 3.70 -23.04
N ALA A 241 -10.95 3.29 -22.78
CA ALA A 241 -11.29 2.49 -21.59
C ALA A 241 -10.49 1.18 -21.53
N ARG A 242 -10.37 0.47 -22.66
CA ARG A 242 -9.53 -0.75 -22.77
C ARG A 242 -8.07 -0.46 -22.43
N ALA A 243 -7.49 0.56 -23.07
CA ALA A 243 -6.08 0.91 -22.89
C ALA A 243 -5.75 1.26 -21.43
N MET A 244 -6.64 2.00 -20.74
CA MET A 244 -6.45 2.33 -19.32
C MET A 244 -6.35 1.09 -18.43
N ILE A 245 -7.13 0.04 -18.73
CA ILE A 245 -7.10 -1.21 -17.98
C ILE A 245 -5.83 -1.99 -18.32
N GLU A 246 -5.46 -2.09 -19.60
CA GLU A 246 -4.24 -2.74 -20.06
C GLU A 246 -3.00 -2.14 -19.39
N GLU A 247 -2.86 -0.81 -19.43
CA GLU A 247 -1.76 -0.07 -18.79
C GLU A 247 -1.72 -0.29 -17.27
N ASN A 248 -2.87 -0.32 -16.60
CA ASN A 248 -2.92 -0.55 -15.15
C ASN A 248 -2.52 -1.98 -14.77
N LEU A 249 -2.94 -3.00 -15.53
CA LEU A 249 -2.54 -4.38 -15.28
C LEU A 249 -1.04 -4.60 -15.52
N GLU A 250 -0.47 -4.00 -16.56
CA GLU A 250 0.97 -4.01 -16.82
C GLU A 250 1.75 -3.32 -15.68
N ASP A 251 1.27 -2.17 -15.22
CA ASP A 251 1.86 -1.43 -14.11
C ASP A 251 1.82 -2.25 -12.80
N ARG A 252 0.70 -2.93 -12.51
CA ARG A 252 0.57 -3.80 -11.33
C ARG A 252 1.62 -4.90 -11.34
N GLN A 253 1.77 -5.57 -12.48
CA GLN A 253 2.75 -6.66 -12.65
C GLN A 253 4.16 -6.14 -12.42
N LYS A 254 4.51 -5.01 -13.06
CA LYS A 254 5.84 -4.40 -12.90
C LYS A 254 6.12 -4.02 -11.45
N VAL A 255 5.19 -3.32 -10.79
CA VAL A 255 5.35 -2.89 -9.40
C VAL A 255 5.50 -4.08 -8.46
N PHE A 256 4.72 -5.15 -8.68
CA PHE A 256 4.81 -6.36 -7.90
C PHE A 256 6.15 -7.09 -8.10
N ASP A 257 6.60 -7.25 -9.35
CA ASP A 257 7.86 -7.93 -9.65
C ASP A 257 9.06 -7.17 -9.10
N ASP A 258 9.10 -5.84 -9.24
CA ASP A 258 10.15 -4.99 -8.67
C ASP A 258 10.18 -5.10 -7.13
N LEU A 259 9.00 -5.15 -6.48
CA LEU A 259 8.89 -5.34 -5.04
C LEU A 259 9.44 -6.69 -4.61
N VAL A 260 9.03 -7.76 -5.31
CA VAL A 260 9.48 -9.14 -5.06
C VAL A 260 10.99 -9.23 -5.17
N GLU A 261 11.55 -8.68 -6.26
CA GLU A 261 12.98 -8.70 -6.54
C GLU A 261 13.78 -8.02 -5.42
N VAL A 262 13.36 -6.82 -5.01
CA VAL A 262 14.05 -6.07 -3.95
C VAL A 262 13.95 -6.81 -2.63
N TRP A 263 12.75 -7.23 -2.22
CA TRP A 263 12.53 -7.80 -0.90
C TRP A 263 13.25 -9.15 -0.73
N ASP A 264 13.35 -9.96 -1.79
CA ASP A 264 13.99 -11.27 -1.76
C ASP A 264 15.54 -11.21 -1.74
N ARG A 265 16.15 -10.01 -1.85
CA ARG A 265 17.60 -9.85 -1.69
C ARG A 265 18.11 -10.23 -0.30
N THR A 266 17.31 -10.00 0.75
CA THR A 266 17.72 -10.24 2.14
C THR A 266 16.86 -11.25 2.89
N ARG A 267 15.91 -11.90 2.22
CA ARG A 267 15.05 -12.91 2.83
C ARG A 267 14.85 -14.08 1.87
N LEU A 268 14.55 -15.25 2.44
CA LEU A 268 14.11 -16.38 1.63
C LEU A 268 12.76 -16.07 1.00
N PRO A 269 12.51 -16.48 -0.26
CA PRO A 269 11.21 -16.31 -0.90
C PRO A 269 10.10 -16.85 -0.01
N LYS A 270 9.05 -16.05 0.15
CA LYS A 270 7.88 -16.47 0.94
C LYS A 270 7.20 -17.63 0.23
N GLY A 271 6.97 -18.72 0.95
CA GLY A 271 6.41 -19.95 0.37
C GLY A 271 7.39 -20.78 -0.46
N LEU A 272 8.71 -20.59 -0.26
CA LEU A 272 9.76 -21.34 -0.96
C LEU A 272 9.53 -22.85 -0.89
N SER A 273 9.30 -23.46 -2.05
CA SER A 273 9.27 -24.91 -2.24
C SER A 273 10.58 -25.38 -2.87
N LEU A 274 11.11 -26.50 -2.38
CA LEU A 274 12.23 -27.21 -3.01
C LEU A 274 11.71 -28.50 -3.68
N PRO A 275 12.41 -29.06 -4.69
CA PRO A 275 11.95 -30.27 -5.39
C PRO A 275 11.59 -31.44 -4.46
N GLU A 276 12.33 -31.61 -3.36
CA GLU A 276 12.10 -32.67 -2.37
C GLU A 276 11.30 -32.20 -1.13
N LYS A 277 11.03 -30.91 -1.01
CA LYS A 277 10.37 -30.29 0.15
C LYS A 277 9.37 -29.23 -0.31
N PRO A 278 8.15 -29.63 -0.71
CA PRO A 278 7.12 -28.67 -1.06
C PRO A 278 6.71 -27.85 0.17
N PHE A 279 6.52 -26.55 -0.02
CA PHE A 279 5.94 -25.70 1.02
C PHE A 279 4.44 -26.02 1.14
N LEU A 280 4.02 -26.46 2.32
CA LEU A 280 2.61 -26.67 2.60
C LEU A 280 2.01 -25.38 3.17
N PHE A 281 1.25 -24.68 2.34
CA PHE A 281 0.46 -23.55 2.78
C PHE A 281 -0.84 -24.03 3.42
N SER A 282 -0.99 -23.75 4.71
CA SER A 282 -2.24 -23.94 5.44
C SER A 282 -2.52 -22.68 6.26
N PRO A 283 -3.60 -21.94 5.97
CA PRO A 283 -3.97 -20.79 6.78
C PRO A 283 -4.24 -21.25 8.22
N ASP A 284 -3.60 -20.61 9.20
CA ASP A 284 -3.85 -20.87 10.62
C ASP A 284 -5.29 -20.41 10.98
N ARG A 285 -5.76 -20.75 12.18
CA ARG A 285 -7.03 -20.30 12.76
C ARG A 285 -7.20 -18.78 12.68
N ALA A 286 -6.10 -18.04 12.66
CA ALA A 286 -6.10 -16.60 12.50
C ALA A 286 -5.73 -16.19 11.07
N ARG A 287 -6.67 -15.50 10.41
CA ARG A 287 -6.50 -14.98 9.05
C ARG A 287 -5.78 -13.63 9.10
N HIS A 288 -4.45 -13.65 9.18
CA HIS A 288 -3.64 -12.43 9.08
C HIS A 288 -3.44 -12.01 7.61
N PHE A 289 -3.21 -10.71 7.37
CA PHE A 289 -3.00 -10.16 6.03
C PHE A 289 -1.91 -10.90 5.26
N ALA A 290 -0.75 -11.10 5.87
CA ALA A 290 0.39 -11.78 5.26
C ALA A 290 0.20 -13.29 5.02
N ASN A 291 -0.91 -13.87 5.51
CA ASN A 291 -1.22 -15.28 5.38
C ASN A 291 -2.41 -15.52 4.42
N ARG A 292 -2.76 -14.53 3.60
CA ARG A 292 -3.82 -14.67 2.57
C ARG A 292 -3.36 -15.50 1.37
N THR A 293 -2.09 -15.37 1.02
CA THR A 293 -1.45 -16.17 -0.04
C THR A 293 -0.17 -16.80 0.50
N PRO A 294 0.33 -17.90 -0.11
CA PRO A 294 1.59 -18.53 0.29
C PRO A 294 2.83 -17.68 0.01
N ASP A 295 2.72 -16.70 -0.87
CA ASP A 295 3.78 -15.86 -1.43
C ASP A 295 3.52 -14.38 -1.08
N MET A 296 4.15 -13.44 -1.78
CA MET A 296 3.91 -12.00 -1.59
C MET A 296 2.60 -11.49 -2.18
N ARG A 297 1.85 -12.31 -2.93
CA ARG A 297 0.63 -11.83 -3.60
C ARG A 297 -0.43 -11.31 -2.63
N TYR A 298 -0.34 -11.59 -1.33
CA TYR A 298 -1.18 -10.93 -0.32
C TYR A 298 -1.17 -9.40 -0.40
N LEU A 299 -0.12 -8.79 -0.99
CA LEU A 299 -0.02 -7.35 -1.24
C LEU A 299 -0.92 -6.86 -2.40
N ILE A 300 -1.30 -7.73 -3.32
CA ILE A 300 -2.10 -7.38 -4.52
C ILE A 300 -3.36 -8.24 -4.69
N VAL A 301 -3.55 -9.27 -3.89
CA VAL A 301 -4.65 -10.24 -4.04
C VAL A 301 -6.03 -9.58 -3.97
N ASP A 302 -6.18 -8.53 -3.16
CA ASP A 302 -7.46 -7.82 -3.08
C ASP A 302 -7.81 -7.08 -4.37
N GLU A 303 -6.79 -6.67 -5.14
CA GLU A 303 -6.96 -6.11 -6.47
C GLU A 303 -7.15 -7.19 -7.54
N GLU A 304 -6.45 -8.32 -7.46
CA GLU A 304 -6.71 -9.48 -8.32
C GLU A 304 -8.17 -9.96 -8.18
N LEU A 305 -8.68 -9.98 -6.94
CA LEU A 305 -10.06 -10.34 -6.64
C LEU A 305 -11.09 -9.29 -7.11
N LEU A 306 -10.67 -8.08 -7.51
CA LEU A 306 -11.54 -7.09 -8.11
C LEU A 306 -12.05 -7.54 -9.49
N GLY A 307 -11.33 -8.44 -10.17
CA GLY A 307 -11.74 -9.04 -11.44
C GLY A 307 -11.53 -8.15 -12.66
N LEU A 308 -10.49 -7.31 -12.65
CA LEU A 308 -10.22 -6.35 -13.71
C LEU A 308 -9.81 -7.04 -15.02
N GLU A 309 -9.16 -8.19 -14.94
CA GLU A 309 -8.79 -9.06 -16.06
C GLU A 309 -10.03 -9.60 -16.79
N ASP A 310 -11.00 -10.14 -16.04
CA ASP A 310 -12.26 -10.63 -16.61
C ASP A 310 -13.07 -9.47 -17.24
N TYR A 311 -13.03 -8.29 -16.61
CA TYR A 311 -13.64 -7.09 -17.17
C TYR A 311 -12.98 -6.68 -18.50
N LEU A 312 -11.65 -6.71 -18.57
CA LEU A 312 -10.89 -6.38 -19.77
C LEU A 312 -11.23 -7.32 -20.93
N GLU A 313 -11.24 -8.63 -20.68
CA GLU A 313 -11.52 -9.62 -21.73
C GLU A 313 -12.94 -9.48 -22.26
N ARG A 314 -13.92 -9.25 -21.38
CA ARG A 314 -15.28 -8.93 -21.79
C ARG A 314 -15.35 -7.62 -22.59
N LEU A 315 -14.61 -6.59 -22.17
CA LEU A 315 -14.59 -5.29 -22.86
C LEU A 315 -13.97 -5.40 -24.25
N LYS A 316 -12.91 -6.20 -24.42
CA LYS A 316 -12.31 -6.49 -25.73
C LYS A 316 -13.31 -7.14 -26.68
N ALA A 317 -14.02 -8.17 -26.21
CA ALA A 317 -15.06 -8.84 -27.00
C ALA A 317 -16.20 -7.87 -27.37
N TYR A 318 -16.62 -7.03 -26.41
CA TYR A 318 -17.65 -6.01 -26.63
C TYR A 318 -17.24 -4.97 -27.69
N ILE A 319 -15.99 -4.48 -27.62
CA ILE A 319 -15.44 -3.53 -28.60
C ILE A 319 -15.40 -4.13 -30.00
N ALA A 320 -14.98 -5.39 -30.13
CA ALA A 320 -14.91 -6.07 -31.42
C ALA A 320 -16.31 -6.22 -32.08
N ASP A 321 -17.33 -6.56 -31.28
CA ASP A 321 -18.71 -6.61 -31.75
C ASP A 321 -19.24 -5.22 -32.14
N TYR A 322 -18.95 -4.20 -31.31
CA TYR A 322 -19.34 -2.81 -31.58
C TYR A 322 -18.73 -2.27 -32.88
N GLU A 323 -17.45 -2.57 -33.12
CA GLU A 323 -16.74 -2.22 -34.35
C GLU A 323 -17.31 -2.96 -35.58
N GLY A 324 -17.62 -4.25 -35.44
CA GLY A 324 -18.28 -5.03 -36.50
C GLY A 324 -19.61 -4.43 -36.93
N ASN A 325 -20.45 -4.05 -35.96
CA ASN A 325 -21.75 -3.41 -36.19
C ASN A 325 -21.64 -1.98 -36.76
N LEU A 326 -20.46 -1.36 -36.74
CA LEU A 326 -20.22 -0.04 -37.30
C LEU A 326 -19.91 -0.11 -38.81
N LEU A 327 -19.36 -1.24 -39.26
CA LEU A 327 -18.95 -1.48 -40.63
C LEU A 327 -20.06 -2.15 -41.49
N SER A 328 -21.06 -2.75 -40.83
CA SER A 328 -22.30 -3.26 -41.44
C SER A 328 -23.34 -2.14 -41.60
#